data_AF-A0A397ZX71-F1
#
_entry.id   AF-A0A397ZX71-F1
#
_cell.length_a   1.000
_cell.length_b   1.000
_cell.length_c   1.000
_cell.angle_alpha   90.00
_cell.angle_beta   90.00
_cell.angle_gamma   90.00
#
_symmetry.space_group_name_H-M   'P 1'
#
loop_
_entity.id
_entity.type
_entity.pdbx_description
1 polymer ?
#
loop_
_entity_poly.entity_id
_entity_poly.type
_entity_poly.pdbx_seq_one_letter_code
_entity_poly.pdbx_strand_id
1 'polypeptide(L)' 'MRCRGLQVRRRKRVMVNVNSRKLMTRLRQMVAPETIYSGEVDGNTLYRLTADHILLLQARVQLLRRISSLCGL' A
#
# COMPACT_ATOMS: atom_id res chain seq x y z
N MET A 1 18.57 -8.24 36.67
CA MET A 1 17.41 -8.22 35.73
C MET A 1 17.75 -7.49 34.40
N ARG A 2 18.46 -8.11 33.45
CA ARG A 2 18.83 -7.44 32.16
C ARG A 2 18.13 -7.99 30.90
N CYS A 3 17.37 -9.09 31.00
CA CYS A 3 16.82 -9.79 29.84
C CYS A 3 15.43 -9.29 29.36
N ARG A 4 14.66 -8.59 30.22
CA ARG A 4 13.29 -8.16 29.89
C ARG A 4 13.25 -7.06 28.79
N GLY A 5 14.17 -6.08 28.85
CA GLY A 5 14.21 -4.99 27.86
C GLY A 5 14.57 -5.46 26.44
N LEU A 6 15.44 -6.46 26.32
CA LEU A 6 15.85 -7.04 25.02
C LEU A 6 14.71 -7.86 24.38
N GLN A 7 13.95 -8.61 25.18
CA GLN A 7 12.77 -9.34 24.68
C GLN A 7 11.67 -8.40 24.19
N VAL A 8 11.39 -7.29 24.90
CA VAL A 8 10.40 -6.30 24.46
C VAL A 8 10.81 -5.62 23.15
N ARG A 9 12.10 -5.23 23.01
CA ARG A 9 12.62 -4.65 21.76
C ARG A 9 12.53 -5.62 20.58
N ARG A 10 12.85 -6.90 20.79
CA ARG A 10 12.68 -7.95 19.76
C ARG A 10 11.21 -8.11 19.37
N ARG A 11 10.29 -8.24 20.34
CA ARG A 11 8.84 -8.35 20.07
C ARG A 11 8.31 -7.16 19.27
N LYS A 12 8.70 -5.93 19.62
CA LYS A 12 8.33 -4.72 18.86
C LYS A 12 8.83 -4.77 17.40
N ARG A 13 10.10 -5.12 17.15
CA ARG A 13 10.62 -5.24 15.78
C ARG A 13 9.91 -6.30 14.95
N VAL A 14 9.61 -7.46 15.55
CA VAL A 14 8.86 -8.54 14.87
C VAL A 14 7.47 -8.04 14.46
N MET A 15 6.78 -7.34 15.36
CA MET A 15 5.45 -6.78 15.08
C MET A 15 5.47 -5.73 13.95
N VAL A 16 6.49 -4.86 13.91
CA VAL A 16 6.66 -3.90 12.80
C VAL A 16 6.90 -4.62 11.47
N ASN A 17 7.70 -5.69 11.47
CA ASN A 17 8.00 -6.48 10.27
C ASN A 17 6.78 -7.29 9.76
N VAL A 18 5.91 -7.75 10.65
CA VAL A 18 4.63 -8.38 10.27
C VAL A 18 3.68 -7.35 9.65
N ASN A 19 3.63 -6.14 10.20
CA ASN A 19 2.80 -5.06 9.66
C ASN A 19 3.30 -4.59 8.28
N SER A 20 4.62 -4.47 8.08
CA SER A 20 5.18 -4.09 6.78
C SER A 20 4.90 -5.15 5.71
N ARG A 21 5.04 -6.45 6.03
CA ARG A 21 4.69 -7.53 5.11
C ARG A 21 3.21 -7.54 4.74
N LYS A 22 2.31 -7.40 5.72
CA LYS A 22 0.86 -7.29 5.45
C LYS A 22 0.53 -6.11 4.55
N LEU A 23 1.19 -4.96 4.74
CA LEU A 23 1.02 -3.80 3.88
C LEU A 23 1.48 -4.10 2.45
N MET A 24 2.65 -4.69 2.27
CA MET A 24 3.17 -5.05 0.94
C MET A 24 2.23 -6.03 0.21
N THR A 25 1.70 -7.05 0.90
CA THR A 25 0.74 -7.98 0.30
C THR A 25 -0.53 -7.27 -0.15
N ARG A 26 -1.06 -6.35 0.66
CA ARG A 26 -2.26 -5.56 0.31
C ARG A 26 -2.00 -4.62 -0.87
N LEU A 27 -0.87 -3.90 -0.87
CA LEU A 27 -0.49 -3.03 -1.99
C LEU A 27 -0.37 -3.83 -3.28
N ARG A 28 0.26 -5.00 -3.22
CA ARG A 28 0.37 -5.90 -4.37
C ARG A 28 -0.99 -6.34 -4.88
N GLN A 29 -1.91 -6.75 -4.01
CA GLN A 29 -3.27 -7.12 -4.42
C GLN A 29 -4.04 -5.98 -5.10
N MET A 30 -3.83 -4.73 -4.68
CA MET A 30 -4.52 -3.57 -5.26
C MET A 30 -3.92 -3.12 -6.59
N VAL A 31 -2.59 -3.14 -6.69
CA VAL A 31 -1.87 -2.45 -7.77
C VAL A 31 -1.30 -3.42 -8.81
N ALA A 32 -0.92 -4.62 -8.38
CA ALA A 32 -0.31 -5.66 -9.22
C ALA A 32 -0.89 -7.04 -8.87
N PRO A 33 -2.20 -7.26 -9.08
CA PRO A 33 -2.84 -8.54 -8.78
C PRO A 33 -2.22 -9.66 -9.62
N GLU A 34 -2.19 -10.87 -9.07
CA GLU A 34 -1.55 -12.03 -9.70
C GLU A 34 -2.17 -12.41 -11.06
N THR A 35 -3.39 -11.95 -11.33
CA THR A 35 -4.06 -12.09 -12.63
C THR A 35 -3.42 -11.27 -13.75
N ILE A 36 -2.71 -10.20 -13.41
CA ILE A 36 -2.05 -9.27 -14.36
C ILE A 36 -0.53 -9.40 -14.26
N TYR A 37 -0.01 -9.61 -13.06
CA TYR A 37 1.43 -9.73 -12.80
C TYR A 37 1.76 -11.12 -12.23
N SER A 38 2.15 -12.03 -13.12
CA SER A 38 2.65 -13.35 -12.78
C SER A 38 4.18 -13.28 -12.61
N GLY A 39 4.66 -12.91 -11.42
CA GLY A 39 6.09 -12.82 -11.12
C GLY A 39 6.40 -12.16 -9.77
N GLU A 40 7.63 -12.24 -9.29
CA GLU A 40 8.06 -11.43 -8.15
C GLU A 40 8.13 -9.95 -8.55
N VAL A 41 7.32 -9.13 -7.89
CA VAL A 41 7.36 -7.67 -8.03
C VAL A 41 8.27 -7.13 -6.94
N ASP A 42 9.35 -6.48 -7.33
CA ASP A 42 10.26 -5.85 -6.36
C ASP A 42 9.55 -4.72 -5.58
N GLY A 43 10.03 -4.43 -4.37
CA GLY A 43 9.40 -3.43 -3.50
C GLY A 43 9.40 -2.00 -4.07
N ASN A 44 10.46 -1.57 -4.75
CA ASN A 44 10.53 -0.26 -5.39
C ASN A 44 9.56 -0.15 -6.58
N THR A 45 9.48 -1.19 -7.41
CA THR A 45 8.49 -1.25 -8.49
C THR A 45 7.08 -1.21 -7.93
N LEU A 46 6.80 -1.95 -6.85
CA LEU A 46 5.51 -1.90 -6.18
C LEU A 46 5.17 -0.50 -5.67
N TYR A 47 6.12 0.21 -5.07
CA TYR A 47 5.92 1.60 -4.63
C TYR A 47 5.66 2.57 -5.79
N ARG A 48 6.40 2.44 -6.90
CA ARG A 48 6.18 3.26 -8.10
C ARG A 48 4.79 3.04 -8.68
N LEU A 49 4.40 1.79 -8.88
CA LEU A 49 3.06 1.44 -9.37
C LEU A 49 1.97 1.96 -8.41
N THR A 50 2.23 1.93 -7.10
CA THR A 50 1.29 2.47 -6.10
C THR A 50 1.12 3.98 -6.25
N ALA A 51 2.22 4.72 -6.46
CA ALA A 51 2.17 6.16 -6.69
C ALA A 51 1.39 6.50 -7.97
N ASP A 52 1.65 5.78 -9.06
CA ASP A 52 0.92 5.94 -10.33
C ASP A 52 -0.58 5.66 -10.15
N HIS A 53 -0.91 4.61 -9.39
CA HIS A 53 -2.31 4.28 -9.09
C HIS A 53 -3.01 5.37 -8.28
N ILE A 54 -2.33 5.98 -7.31
CA ILE A 54 -2.86 7.11 -6.53
C ILE A 54 -3.16 8.31 -7.46
N LEU A 55 -2.24 8.64 -8.37
CA LEU A 55 -2.44 9.74 -9.32
C LEU A 55 -3.66 9.50 -10.21
N LEU A 56 -3.85 8.27 -10.70
CA LEU A 56 -5.03 7.89 -11.48
C LEU A 56 -6.32 8.03 -10.67
N LEU A 57 -6.34 7.59 -9.42
CA LEU A 57 -7.50 7.73 -8.54
C LEU A 57 -7.82 9.21 -8.27
N GLN A 58 -6.80 10.03 -8.03
CA GLN A 58 -6.99 11.47 -7.86
C GLN A 58 -7.60 12.13 -9.10
N ALA A 59 -7.12 11.79 -10.29
CA ALA A 59 -7.69 12.30 -11.54
C ALA A 59 -9.16 11.88 -11.72
N ARG A 60 -9.51 10.62 -11.40
CA ARG A 60 -10.90 10.13 -11.43
C ARG A 60 -11.79 10.88 -10.44
N VAL A 61 -11.32 11.10 -9.22
CA VAL A 61 -12.08 11.86 -8.21
C VAL A 61 -12.30 13.31 -8.67
N GLN A 62 -11.27 13.95 -9.23
CA GLN A 62 -11.40 15.31 -9.79
C GLN A 62 -12.42 15.37 -10.92
N LEU A 63 -12.40 14.38 -11.83
CA LEU A 63 -13.38 14.27 -12.90
C LEU A 63 -14.80 14.11 -12.34
N LEU A 64 -15.00 13.21 -11.38
CA LEU A 64 -16.30 12.99 -10.74
C LEU A 64 -16.81 14.26 -10.05
N ARG A 65 -15.94 15.00 -9.36
CA ARG A 65 -16.29 16.29 -8.75
C ARG A 65 -16.73 17.32 -9.80
N ARG A 66 -16.01 17.38 -10.93
CA ARG A 66 -16.37 18.28 -12.04
C ARG A 66 -17.72 17.92 -12.64
N ILE A 67 -17.99 16.62 -12.82
CA ILE A 67 -19.29 16.14 -13.29
C ILE A 67 -20.40 16.48 -12.28
N SER A 68 -20.21 16.21 -11.00
CA SER A 68 -21.18 16.56 -9.94
C SER A 68 -21.54 18.04 -9.98
N SER A 69 -20.53 18.91 -10.08
CA SER A 69 -20.71 20.36 -10.20
C SER A 69 -21.49 20.77 -11.44
N LEU A 70 -21.33 20.07 -12.57
CA LEU A 70 -22.10 20.32 -13.80
C LEU A 70 -23.54 19.82 -13.68
N CYS A 71 -23.76 18.74 -12.94
CA CYS A 71 -25.08 18.15 -12.71
C CYS A 71 -25.87 18.80 -11.56
N GLY A 72 -25.26 19.74 -10.83
CA GLY A 72 -25.89 20.41 -9.68
C GLY A 72 -26.15 19.50 -8.47
N LEU A 73 -25.37 18.42 -8.35
CA LEU A 73 -25.38 17.47 -7.21
C LEU A 73 -24.34 17.86 -6.16
#